data_AF-A0A5M4AH41-F1
#
_entry.id   AF-A0A5M4AH41-F1
#
_cell.length_a   1.000
_cell.length_b   1.000
_cell.length_c   1.000
_cell.angle_alpha   90.00
_cell.angle_beta   90.00
_cell.angle_gamma   90.00
#
_symmetry.space_group_name_H-M   'P 1'
#
loop_
_entity.id
_entity.type
_entity.pdbx_description
1 polymer ?
#
loop_
_entity_poly.entity_id
_entity_poly.type
_entity_poly.pdbx_seq_one_letter_code
_entity_poly.pdbx_strand_id
1 'polypeptide(L)'
;MFKTYGILLWLICLLVPGVRAQEAISVLQRPITISIDSSSVEDIIDQLVLENDLYFSYNPQILPQGLYSCHADKKPLTSVLRQLLPVADYQIEVIDNQIIIKRIEKAPLRVSAQIIDRDNHEPVPYASVTIDGQSIGTITNSDGRFDLVIPQRLLDHDVLIGCLGYVEYRIAPDSLKNVSQIDLKPVSYRLREVRVKPVEPEEIIARFRSHIADNYTLTPQLMTTFYRETVRQDGKYMGMWEAVMEMLKSPYRGVGSDKVRFIKGRKSEFNRSYKDVKLKIQGGPYYITKLDVVKNLESFLDPQYEQIYRYKFEQPIVYNGRVAWVIRFSRKERVDYPCFNGYFLIDAESYALIMADFSLDNKSLKILGESFIKKQPHNVKTQPIRAEYKITYRELNGKWSFYMARTDVQFRVRNKENHQRSIFRSVSDMVVTQQYRFPRRARFGPSGIFRSNDIFTDFIGDYDPQFWENYNVIKPDEDLRNALKQNVDSTENKNQ
;
A
#
# COMPACT_ATOMS: atom_id res chain seq x y z
N MET A 1 -12.53 68.79 22.49
CA MET A 1 -11.57 69.00 21.39
C MET A 1 -10.97 67.64 21.05
N PHE A 2 -10.94 67.27 19.76
CA PHE A 2 -10.53 65.96 19.17
C PHE A 2 -11.58 64.83 19.12
N LYS A 3 -12.51 64.95 18.17
CA LYS A 3 -13.14 63.83 17.44
C LYS A 3 -13.32 64.28 16.00
N THR A 4 -12.41 63.92 15.08
CA THR A 4 -12.60 63.98 13.61
C THR A 4 -11.34 63.59 12.80
N TYR A 5 -10.67 62.44 13.05
CA TYR A 5 -9.64 61.92 12.12
C TYR A 5 -9.56 60.38 12.09
N GLY A 6 -10.71 59.68 12.09
CA GLY A 6 -10.75 58.21 12.11
C GLY A 6 -11.30 57.53 10.86
N ILE A 7 -11.95 58.26 9.94
CA ILE A 7 -12.78 57.64 8.89
C ILE A 7 -12.19 57.83 7.48
N LEU A 8 -11.22 58.73 7.29
CA LEU A 8 -10.70 59.04 5.95
C LEU A 8 -9.59 58.07 5.47
N LEU A 9 -8.98 57.26 6.34
CA LEU A 9 -7.91 56.33 5.94
C LEU A 9 -8.39 54.91 5.58
N TRP A 10 -9.68 54.60 5.82
CA TRP A 10 -10.27 53.30 5.47
C TRP A 10 -10.97 53.30 4.10
N LEU A 11 -11.19 54.49 3.52
CA LEU A 11 -11.89 54.66 2.24
C LEU A 11 -10.97 54.76 1.01
N ILE A 12 -9.65 54.81 1.20
CA ILE A 12 -8.67 54.87 0.09
C ILE A 12 -8.11 53.48 -0.31
N CYS A 13 -8.32 52.42 0.49
CA CYS A 13 -7.95 51.05 0.10
C CYS A 13 -8.98 50.33 -0.80
N LEU A 14 -10.11 50.97 -1.14
CA LEU A 14 -11.17 50.38 -1.98
C LEU A 14 -11.04 50.72 -3.48
N LEU A 15 -9.95 51.39 -3.90
CA LEU A 15 -9.68 51.76 -5.29
C LEU A 15 -8.44 51.08 -5.88
N VAL A 16 -8.02 49.93 -5.34
CA VAL A 16 -7.19 49.01 -6.12
C VAL A 16 -8.16 48.20 -6.99
N PRO A 17 -8.13 48.31 -8.33
CA PRO A 17 -8.92 47.44 -9.18
C PRO A 17 -8.61 46.01 -8.74
N GLY A 18 -9.66 45.28 -8.37
CA GLY A 18 -9.54 43.95 -7.79
C GLY A 18 -8.51 43.16 -8.57
N VAL A 19 -7.49 42.66 -7.86
CA VAL A 19 -6.68 41.55 -8.34
C VAL A 19 -7.70 40.46 -8.59
N ARG A 20 -8.19 40.37 -9.83
CA ARG A 20 -8.92 39.21 -10.29
C ARG A 20 -7.98 38.07 -9.98
N ALA A 21 -8.42 37.14 -9.14
CA ALA A 21 -7.78 35.85 -9.04
C ALA A 21 -7.70 35.34 -10.47
N GLN A 22 -6.52 35.48 -11.08
CA GLN A 22 -6.26 35.01 -12.42
C GLN A 22 -6.43 33.52 -12.27
N GLU A 23 -7.50 32.95 -12.85
CA GLU A 23 -7.68 31.50 -12.89
C GLU A 23 -6.35 30.94 -13.36
N ALA A 24 -5.68 30.20 -12.47
CA ALA A 24 -4.36 29.69 -12.76
C ALA A 24 -4.48 28.91 -14.07
N ILE A 25 -3.71 29.31 -15.08
CA ILE A 25 -3.69 28.62 -16.38
C ILE A 25 -3.50 27.14 -16.08
N SER A 26 -4.45 26.32 -16.53
CA SER A 26 -4.36 24.87 -16.36
C SER A 26 -2.98 24.40 -16.79
N VAL A 27 -2.34 23.52 -16.00
CA VAL A 27 -0.98 23.04 -16.27
C VAL A 27 -0.83 22.50 -17.71
N LEU A 28 -1.91 21.96 -18.27
CA LEU A 28 -2.00 21.45 -19.63
C LEU A 28 -1.96 22.52 -20.74
N GLN A 29 -2.19 23.78 -20.39
CA GLN A 29 -2.14 24.93 -21.31
C GLN A 29 -0.84 25.71 -21.21
N ARG A 30 0.10 25.30 -20.33
CA ARG A 30 1.42 25.93 -20.25
C ARG A 30 2.15 25.82 -21.60
N PRO A 31 2.75 26.90 -22.11
CA PRO A 31 3.51 26.87 -23.35
C PRO A 31 4.84 26.13 -23.13
N ILE A 32 5.12 25.17 -23.99
CA ILE A 32 6.31 24.32 -23.96
C ILE A 32 7.11 24.56 -25.23
N THR A 33 8.41 24.76 -25.05
CA THR A 33 9.40 24.69 -26.13
C THR A 33 10.33 23.51 -25.84
N ILE A 34 10.36 22.53 -26.75
CA ILE A 34 11.19 21.33 -26.65
C ILE A 34 11.62 20.92 -28.06
N SER A 35 12.86 20.47 -28.21
CA SER A 35 13.38 19.98 -29.48
C SER A 35 14.24 18.75 -29.23
N ILE A 36 13.70 17.58 -29.59
CA ILE A 36 14.33 16.27 -29.45
C ILE A 36 14.18 15.54 -30.77
N ASP A 37 15.29 15.16 -31.39
CA ASP A 37 15.29 14.47 -32.69
C ASP A 37 14.97 12.98 -32.55
N SER A 38 15.45 12.33 -31.48
CA SER A 38 15.25 10.90 -31.27
C SER A 38 15.50 10.53 -29.81
N SER A 39 14.45 10.16 -29.08
CA SER A 39 14.57 9.65 -27.72
C SER A 39 13.36 8.79 -27.34
N SER A 40 13.44 8.08 -26.21
CA SER A 40 12.28 7.36 -25.68
C SER A 40 11.21 8.34 -25.18
N VAL A 41 9.93 7.93 -25.16
CA VAL A 41 8.87 8.78 -24.59
C VAL A 41 9.12 9.07 -23.10
N GLU A 42 9.71 8.12 -22.36
CA GLU A 42 10.08 8.30 -20.96
C GLU A 42 11.07 9.47 -20.80
N ASP A 43 12.15 9.46 -21.59
CA ASP A 43 13.19 10.50 -21.53
C ASP A 43 12.65 11.87 -21.97
N ILE A 44 11.77 11.92 -22.97
CA ILE A 44 11.10 13.16 -23.40
C ILE A 44 10.26 13.73 -22.25
N ILE A 45 9.48 12.89 -21.56
CA ILE A 45 8.69 13.32 -20.40
C ILE A 45 9.59 13.77 -19.24
N ASP A 46 10.70 13.08 -18.99
CA ASP A 46 11.66 13.46 -17.96
C ASP A 46 12.30 14.83 -18.26
N GLN A 47 12.59 15.12 -19.52
CA GLN A 47 13.06 16.45 -19.93
C GLN A 47 11.98 17.53 -19.73
N LEU A 48 10.73 17.24 -20.12
CA LEU A 48 9.60 18.14 -19.85
C LEU A 48 9.45 18.46 -18.35
N VAL A 49 9.59 17.46 -17.49
CA VAL A 49 9.56 17.60 -16.02
C VAL A 49 10.65 18.54 -15.53
N LEU A 50 11.89 18.35 -15.99
CA LEU A 50 13.04 19.09 -15.51
C LEU A 50 13.06 20.56 -15.97
N GLU A 51 12.72 20.81 -17.23
CA GLU A 51 12.83 22.13 -17.85
C GLU A 51 11.63 23.04 -17.57
N ASN A 52 10.44 22.48 -17.32
CA ASN A 52 9.19 23.25 -17.25
C ASN A 52 8.51 23.24 -15.87
N ASP A 53 9.21 22.73 -14.85
CA ASP A 53 8.68 22.53 -13.49
C ASP A 53 7.29 21.86 -13.50
N LEU A 54 7.23 20.73 -14.21
CA LEU A 54 6.03 19.92 -14.35
C LEU A 54 6.13 18.68 -13.46
N TYR A 55 4.97 18.20 -13.03
CA TYR A 55 4.86 17.05 -12.15
C TYR A 55 4.08 15.95 -12.87
N PHE A 56 4.71 14.81 -13.14
CA PHE A 56 4.07 13.68 -13.82
C PHE A 56 3.93 12.45 -12.92
N SER A 57 2.95 11.61 -13.22
CA SER A 57 2.69 10.30 -12.61
C SER A 57 2.24 9.33 -13.69
N TYR A 58 3.00 8.27 -13.96
CA TYR A 58 2.69 7.28 -14.99
C TYR A 58 3.49 5.99 -14.82
N ASN A 59 3.01 4.88 -15.39
CA ASN A 59 3.78 3.65 -15.52
C ASN A 59 4.70 3.72 -16.76
N PRO A 60 6.04 3.64 -16.64
CA PRO A 60 6.90 3.60 -17.83
C PRO A 60 6.57 2.43 -18.77
N GLN A 61 6.12 1.30 -18.24
CA GLN A 61 5.74 0.11 -19.03
C GLN A 61 4.47 0.33 -19.87
N ILE A 62 3.68 1.38 -19.62
CA ILE A 62 2.53 1.72 -20.47
C ILE A 62 2.89 2.69 -21.58
N LEU A 63 4.08 3.29 -21.56
CA LEU A 63 4.47 4.24 -22.58
C LEU A 63 4.72 3.54 -23.93
N PRO A 64 4.50 4.26 -25.04
CA PRO A 64 4.85 3.73 -26.37
C PRO A 64 6.33 3.34 -26.43
N GLN A 65 6.60 2.16 -26.98
CA GLN A 65 7.96 1.64 -27.16
C GLN A 65 8.57 2.18 -28.46
N GLY A 66 9.88 2.42 -28.46
CA GLY A 66 10.62 2.95 -29.62
C GLY A 66 11.14 4.36 -29.41
N LEU A 67 11.67 4.94 -30.49
CA LEU A 67 12.23 6.28 -30.50
C LEU A 67 11.28 7.27 -31.18
N TYR A 68 11.15 8.44 -30.58
CA TYR A 68 10.23 9.49 -31.00
C TYR A 68 10.98 10.80 -31.15
N SER A 69 10.54 11.61 -32.12
CA SER A 69 10.94 13.01 -32.23
C SER A 69 9.84 13.91 -31.67
N CYS A 70 10.23 14.98 -31.01
CA CYS A 70 9.31 15.95 -30.43
C CYS A 70 9.85 17.36 -30.63
N HIS A 71 9.15 18.13 -31.46
CA HIS A 71 9.49 19.53 -31.74
C HIS A 71 8.26 20.39 -31.49
N ALA A 72 8.39 21.26 -30.49
CA ALA A 72 7.40 22.25 -30.17
C ALA A 72 8.09 23.56 -29.83
N ASP A 73 7.52 24.66 -30.32
CA ASP A 73 7.89 26.01 -29.90
C ASP A 73 6.65 26.71 -29.38
N LYS A 74 6.66 27.05 -28.08
CA LYS A 74 5.57 27.69 -27.35
C LYS A 74 4.19 27.05 -27.56
N LYS A 75 4.14 25.74 -27.80
CA LYS A 75 2.87 25.01 -27.97
C LYS A 75 2.29 24.65 -26.60
N PRO A 76 0.97 24.58 -26.43
CA PRO A 76 0.37 24.08 -25.19
C PRO A 76 0.87 22.67 -24.88
N LEU A 77 1.19 22.40 -23.60
CA LEU A 77 1.63 21.08 -23.15
C LEU A 77 0.70 19.94 -23.59
N THR A 78 -0.61 20.17 -23.65
CA THR A 78 -1.58 19.21 -24.18
C THR A 78 -1.29 18.79 -25.62
N SER A 79 -0.85 19.73 -26.46
CA SER A 79 -0.50 19.43 -27.85
C SER A 79 0.77 18.58 -27.95
N VAL A 80 1.76 18.89 -27.12
CA VAL A 80 3.01 18.10 -27.00
C VAL A 80 2.70 16.69 -26.51
N LEU A 81 1.91 16.55 -25.44
CA LEU A 81 1.54 15.23 -24.92
C LEU A 81 0.71 14.42 -25.91
N ARG A 82 -0.19 15.03 -26.69
CA ARG A 82 -0.98 14.34 -27.71
C ARG A 82 -0.16 13.84 -28.89
N GLN A 83 0.98 14.47 -29.18
CA GLN A 83 1.94 13.97 -30.18
C GLN A 83 2.62 12.68 -29.70
N LEU A 84 2.89 12.58 -28.41
CA LEU A 84 3.56 11.43 -27.80
C LEU A 84 2.59 10.32 -27.40
N LEU A 85 1.38 10.68 -26.98
CA LEU A 85 0.39 9.82 -26.33
C LEU A 85 -0.97 9.97 -27.02
N PRO A 86 -1.33 9.06 -27.95
CA PRO A 86 -2.60 9.14 -28.68
C PRO A 86 -3.82 9.07 -27.75
N VAL A 87 -4.79 9.97 -27.96
CA VAL A 87 -6.01 10.08 -27.12
C VAL A 87 -6.86 8.81 -27.14
N ALA A 88 -6.75 7.99 -28.20
CA ALA A 88 -7.47 6.73 -28.31
C ALA A 88 -6.99 5.65 -27.33
N ASP A 89 -5.78 5.80 -26.77
CA ASP A 89 -5.13 4.79 -25.93
C ASP A 89 -4.67 5.35 -24.58
N TYR A 90 -4.62 6.67 -24.41
CA TYR A 90 -4.18 7.32 -23.18
C TYR A 90 -5.18 8.34 -22.66
N GLN A 91 -5.38 8.32 -21.34
CA GLN A 91 -6.11 9.32 -20.59
C GLN A 91 -5.12 10.15 -19.78
N ILE A 92 -5.29 11.47 -19.83
CA ILE A 92 -4.47 12.42 -19.08
C ILE A 92 -5.38 13.16 -18.10
N GLU A 93 -5.10 13.03 -16.80
CA GLU A 93 -5.80 13.72 -15.73
C GLU A 93 -4.87 14.70 -15.02
N VAL A 94 -5.44 15.74 -14.39
CA VAL A 94 -4.68 16.67 -13.55
C VAL A 94 -5.26 16.68 -12.15
N ILE A 95 -4.44 16.38 -11.15
CA ILE A 95 -4.81 16.43 -9.73
C ILE A 95 -3.78 17.29 -9.00
N ASP A 96 -4.20 18.40 -8.37
CA ASP A 96 -3.33 19.35 -7.68
C ASP A 96 -2.07 19.75 -8.49
N ASN A 97 -2.24 20.13 -9.77
CA ASN A 97 -1.14 20.51 -10.67
C ASN A 97 -0.16 19.37 -11.04
N GLN A 98 -0.50 18.11 -10.71
CA GLN A 98 0.19 16.91 -11.17
C GLN A 98 -0.56 16.27 -12.34
N ILE A 99 0.17 15.95 -13.42
CA ILE A 99 -0.32 15.29 -14.63
C ILE A 99 -0.22 13.78 -14.45
N ILE A 100 -1.33 13.07 -14.55
CA ILE A 100 -1.42 11.62 -14.43
C ILE A 100 -1.69 11.04 -15.81
N ILE A 101 -0.80 10.18 -16.29
CA ILE A 101 -1.00 9.46 -17.55
C ILE A 101 -1.46 8.04 -17.22
N LYS A 102 -2.64 7.69 -17.72
CA LYS A 102 -3.21 6.35 -17.64
C LYS A 102 -3.35 5.80 -19.06
N ARG A 103 -3.11 4.50 -19.22
CA ARG A 103 -3.47 3.80 -20.45
C ARG A 103 -4.92 3.35 -20.34
N ILE A 104 -5.67 3.54 -21.41
CA ILE A 104 -7.04 3.06 -21.52
C ILE A 104 -6.95 1.58 -21.87
N GLU A 105 -7.21 0.73 -20.88
CA GLU A 105 -7.22 -0.71 -21.08
C GLU A 105 -8.56 -1.15 -21.70
N LYS A 106 -8.51 -1.52 -22.98
CA LYS A 106 -9.68 -2.02 -23.72
C LYS A 106 -9.90 -3.49 -23.35
N ALA A 107 -11.09 -3.80 -22.82
CA ALA A 107 -11.54 -5.16 -22.50
C ALA A 107 -10.50 -6.05 -21.76
N PRO A 108 -10.08 -5.67 -20.52
CA PRO A 108 -9.14 -6.49 -19.75
C PRO A 108 -9.73 -7.87 -19.45
N LEU A 109 -8.87 -8.88 -19.38
CA LEU A 109 -9.25 -10.21 -18.91
C LEU A 109 -9.42 -10.18 -17.39
N ARG A 110 -10.58 -10.62 -16.90
CA ARG A 110 -10.86 -10.75 -15.46
C ARG A 110 -10.85 -12.21 -15.08
N VAL A 111 -10.07 -12.55 -14.06
CA VAL A 111 -9.91 -13.91 -13.55
C VAL A 111 -10.33 -13.93 -12.09
N SER A 112 -11.11 -14.93 -11.72
CA SER A 112 -11.48 -15.24 -10.34
C SER A 112 -11.30 -16.73 -10.09
N ALA A 113 -10.47 -17.09 -9.11
CA ALA A 113 -10.28 -18.48 -8.72
C ALA A 113 -10.04 -18.60 -7.21
N GLN A 114 -10.08 -19.85 -6.72
CA GLN A 114 -9.69 -20.23 -5.37
C GLN A 114 -8.37 -20.99 -5.41
N ILE A 115 -7.48 -20.72 -4.46
CA ILE A 115 -6.22 -21.41 -4.29
C ILE A 115 -6.32 -22.27 -3.04
N ILE A 116 -6.06 -23.57 -3.19
CA ILE A 116 -6.06 -24.54 -2.09
C ILE A 116 -4.74 -25.31 -2.06
N ASP A 117 -4.44 -25.86 -0.90
CA ASP A 117 -3.36 -26.84 -0.72
C ASP A 117 -3.77 -28.14 -1.42
N ARG A 118 -2.87 -28.68 -2.25
CA ARG A 118 -3.16 -29.88 -3.05
C ARG A 118 -3.35 -31.14 -2.19
N ASP A 119 -2.67 -31.22 -1.05
CA ASP A 119 -2.57 -32.45 -0.27
C ASP A 119 -3.66 -32.52 0.82
N ASN A 120 -4.01 -31.39 1.45
CA ASN A 120 -5.07 -31.35 2.49
C ASN A 120 -6.35 -30.61 2.08
N HIS A 121 -6.37 -29.98 0.89
CA HIS A 121 -7.50 -29.21 0.36
C HIS A 121 -7.93 -27.98 1.18
N GLU A 122 -7.11 -27.55 2.14
CA GLU A 122 -7.35 -26.32 2.89
C GLU A 122 -7.07 -25.09 2.02
N PRO A 123 -7.82 -23.98 2.21
CA PRO A 123 -7.53 -22.74 1.50
C PRO A 123 -6.12 -22.20 1.78
N VAL A 124 -5.48 -21.62 0.77
CA VAL A 124 -4.19 -20.95 0.92
C VAL A 124 -4.39 -19.43 1.02
N PRO A 125 -4.41 -18.86 2.24
CA PRO A 125 -4.63 -17.44 2.42
C PRO A 125 -3.37 -16.62 2.14
N TYR A 126 -3.57 -15.37 1.69
CA TYR A 126 -2.51 -14.39 1.48
C TYR A 126 -1.40 -14.83 0.50
N ALA A 127 -1.74 -15.72 -0.45
CA ALA A 127 -0.88 -16.02 -1.58
C ALA A 127 -0.81 -14.81 -2.51
N SER A 128 0.38 -14.47 -3.00
CA SER A 128 0.58 -13.44 -4.01
C SER A 128 0.15 -13.95 -5.37
N VAL A 129 -0.65 -13.17 -6.10
CA VAL A 129 -1.07 -13.47 -7.48
C VAL A 129 -0.66 -12.29 -8.35
N THR A 130 0.41 -12.44 -9.12
CA THR A 130 1.07 -11.35 -9.86
C THR A 130 1.28 -11.71 -11.32
N ILE A 131 1.40 -10.72 -12.19
CA ILE A 131 1.79 -10.94 -13.58
C ILE A 131 3.33 -10.89 -13.67
N ASP A 132 3.94 -11.87 -14.32
CA ASP A 132 5.40 -12.03 -14.39
C ASP A 132 6.09 -10.80 -15.01
N GLY A 133 7.12 -10.29 -14.32
CA GLY A 133 7.85 -9.07 -14.71
C GLY A 133 7.04 -7.76 -14.60
N GLN A 134 5.81 -7.80 -14.08
CA GLN A 134 4.93 -6.64 -13.99
C GLN A 134 4.64 -6.30 -12.52
N SER A 135 4.43 -5.02 -12.25
CA SER A 135 4.03 -4.57 -10.91
C SER A 135 2.57 -4.85 -10.57
N ILE A 136 1.80 -5.42 -11.51
CA ILE A 136 0.37 -5.68 -11.40
C ILE A 136 0.11 -6.99 -10.65
N GLY A 137 -0.73 -6.94 -9.63
CA GLY A 137 -1.17 -8.14 -8.92
C GLY A 137 -2.21 -7.88 -7.84
N THR A 138 -2.57 -8.97 -7.15
CA THR A 138 -3.48 -9.04 -6.00
C THR A 138 -3.00 -10.12 -5.02
N ILE A 139 -3.76 -10.37 -3.96
CA ILE A 139 -3.53 -11.50 -3.04
C ILE A 139 -4.82 -12.30 -2.82
N THR A 140 -4.69 -13.54 -2.37
CA THR A 140 -5.84 -14.32 -1.89
C THR A 140 -6.34 -13.82 -0.53
N ASN A 141 -7.65 -13.92 -0.32
CA ASN A 141 -8.29 -13.69 0.97
C ASN A 141 -8.13 -14.91 1.92
N SER A 142 -8.79 -14.90 3.08
CA SER A 142 -8.72 -16.02 4.03
C SER A 142 -9.27 -17.34 3.49
N ASP A 143 -10.16 -17.29 2.48
CA ASP A 143 -10.75 -18.46 1.83
C ASP A 143 -9.91 -18.91 0.62
N GLY A 144 -8.71 -18.37 0.43
CA GLY A 144 -7.86 -18.66 -0.73
C GLY A 144 -8.36 -18.06 -2.05
N ARG A 145 -9.40 -17.21 -2.04
CA ARG A 145 -9.99 -16.65 -3.27
C ARG A 145 -9.34 -15.32 -3.66
N PHE A 146 -9.18 -15.10 -4.96
CA PHE A 146 -8.66 -13.85 -5.51
C PHE A 146 -9.47 -13.36 -6.72
N ASP A 147 -9.30 -12.08 -7.04
CA ASP A 147 -9.77 -11.45 -8.28
C ASP A 147 -8.60 -10.68 -8.92
N LEU A 148 -8.26 -11.01 -10.16
CA LEU A 148 -7.18 -10.39 -10.92
C LEU A 148 -7.70 -9.81 -12.24
N VAL A 149 -7.39 -8.55 -12.50
CA VAL A 149 -7.63 -7.84 -13.75
C VAL A 149 -6.31 -7.80 -14.52
N ILE A 150 -6.28 -8.46 -15.68
CA ILE A 150 -5.13 -8.58 -16.57
C ILE A 150 -5.36 -7.66 -17.78
N PRO A 151 -4.58 -6.59 -17.93
CA PRO A 151 -4.57 -5.78 -19.15
C PRO A 151 -4.34 -6.61 -20.41
N GLN A 152 -5.02 -6.27 -21.52
CA GLN A 152 -4.88 -7.01 -22.78
C GLN A 152 -3.43 -7.08 -23.28
N ARG A 153 -2.64 -6.02 -23.03
CA ARG A 153 -1.21 -5.94 -23.40
C ARG A 153 -0.31 -6.91 -22.62
N LEU A 154 -0.85 -7.60 -21.61
CA LEU A 154 -0.11 -8.49 -20.71
C LEU A 154 -0.60 -9.95 -20.81
N LEU A 155 -1.40 -10.29 -21.81
CA LEU A 155 -1.94 -11.64 -21.96
C LEU A 155 -0.87 -12.69 -22.35
N ASP A 156 0.28 -12.24 -22.83
CA ASP A 156 1.48 -13.02 -23.14
C ASP A 156 2.41 -13.22 -21.93
N HIS A 157 2.16 -12.52 -20.81
CA HIS A 157 2.88 -12.71 -19.56
C HIS A 157 2.15 -13.73 -18.68
N ASP A 158 2.88 -14.70 -18.12
CA ASP A 158 2.30 -15.65 -17.18
C ASP A 158 1.82 -14.97 -15.89
N VAL A 159 0.83 -15.59 -15.25
CA VAL A 159 0.45 -15.31 -13.87
C VAL A 159 1.26 -16.21 -12.94
N LEU A 160 1.92 -15.60 -11.96
CA LEU A 160 2.66 -16.25 -10.89
C LEU A 160 1.84 -16.26 -9.60
N ILE A 161 1.74 -17.42 -8.99
CA ILE A 161 1.10 -17.65 -7.70
C ILE A 161 2.17 -18.14 -6.72
N GLY A 162 2.43 -17.33 -5.70
CA GLY A 162 3.47 -17.58 -4.70
C GLY A 162 2.89 -17.58 -3.29
N CYS A 163 3.26 -18.57 -2.48
CA CYS A 163 2.93 -18.59 -1.05
C CYS A 163 4.00 -19.34 -0.25
N LEU A 164 4.21 -18.91 0.99
CA LEU A 164 5.16 -19.52 1.89
C LEU A 164 4.77 -20.99 2.16
N GLY A 165 5.72 -21.91 1.94
CA GLY A 165 5.48 -23.34 2.12
C GLY A 165 4.93 -24.06 0.89
N TYR A 166 4.83 -23.39 -0.26
CA TYR A 166 4.33 -23.97 -1.51
C TYR A 166 5.32 -23.78 -2.67
N VAL A 167 5.21 -24.64 -3.68
CA VAL A 167 5.91 -24.45 -4.96
C VAL A 167 5.23 -23.29 -5.71
N GLU A 168 6.02 -22.36 -6.24
CA GLU A 168 5.49 -21.30 -7.10
C GLU A 168 4.79 -21.91 -8.31
N TYR A 169 3.56 -21.45 -8.57
CA TYR A 169 2.74 -21.94 -9.67
C TYR A 169 2.64 -20.89 -10.76
N ARG A 170 2.94 -21.30 -11.99
CA ARG A 170 2.97 -20.45 -13.19
C ARG A 170 1.88 -20.91 -14.15
N ILE A 171 1.06 -19.97 -14.63
CA ILE A 171 -0.07 -20.28 -15.52
C ILE A 171 -0.32 -19.15 -16.52
N ALA A 172 -0.55 -19.52 -17.78
CA ALA A 172 -0.89 -18.58 -18.83
C ALA A 172 -2.28 -17.96 -18.58
N PRO A 173 -2.49 -16.65 -18.86
CA PRO A 173 -3.77 -15.97 -18.65
C PRO A 173 -4.98 -16.65 -19.33
N ASP A 174 -4.80 -17.20 -20.53
CA ASP A 174 -5.88 -17.89 -21.24
C ASP A 174 -6.36 -19.16 -20.54
N SER A 175 -5.46 -19.89 -19.88
CA SER A 175 -5.81 -21.07 -19.11
C SER A 175 -6.64 -20.73 -17.87
N LEU A 176 -6.54 -19.51 -17.35
CA LEU A 176 -7.28 -19.05 -16.17
C LEU A 176 -8.74 -18.71 -16.44
N LYS A 177 -9.15 -18.50 -17.70
CA LYS A 177 -10.53 -18.12 -18.07
C LYS A 177 -11.60 -19.09 -17.56
N ASN A 178 -11.27 -20.37 -17.49
CA ASN A 178 -12.19 -21.45 -17.14
C ASN A 178 -11.80 -22.20 -15.86
N VAL A 179 -10.89 -21.64 -15.06
CA VAL A 179 -10.37 -22.28 -13.85
C VAL A 179 -11.00 -21.63 -12.64
N SER A 180 -11.78 -22.41 -11.87
CA SER A 180 -12.37 -21.97 -10.61
C SER A 180 -11.48 -22.27 -9.40
N GLN A 181 -10.54 -23.21 -9.54
CA GLN A 181 -9.68 -23.69 -8.46
C GLN A 181 -8.27 -24.01 -8.97
N ILE A 182 -7.26 -23.66 -8.18
CA ILE A 182 -5.84 -23.91 -8.43
C ILE A 182 -5.27 -24.61 -7.20
N ASP A 183 -4.66 -25.76 -7.42
CA ASP A 183 -4.06 -26.56 -6.34
C ASP A 183 -2.57 -26.25 -6.25
N LEU A 184 -2.14 -25.63 -5.14
CA LEU A 184 -0.73 -25.42 -4.86
C LEU A 184 -0.14 -26.65 -4.20
N LYS A 185 0.96 -27.14 -4.76
CA LYS A 185 1.71 -28.25 -4.20
C LYS A 185 2.49 -27.76 -2.96
N PRO A 186 2.25 -28.33 -1.77
CA PRO A 186 3.06 -28.04 -0.59
C PRO A 186 4.51 -28.42 -0.83
N VAL A 187 5.40 -27.65 -0.24
CA VAL A 187 6.82 -27.85 -0.41
C VAL A 187 7.44 -28.33 0.90
N SER A 188 7.89 -29.58 0.89
CA SER A 188 8.61 -30.20 2.01
C SER A 188 10.07 -30.40 1.62
N TYR A 189 10.81 -29.30 1.48
CA TYR A 189 12.26 -29.42 1.38
C TYR A 189 12.81 -29.75 2.77
N ARG A 190 13.09 -31.04 3.03
CA ARG A 190 14.22 -31.35 3.90
C ARG A 190 15.45 -30.94 3.12
N LEU A 191 15.88 -29.69 3.29
CA LEU A 191 17.18 -29.29 2.80
C LEU A 191 18.18 -30.29 3.37
N ARG A 192 18.90 -31.01 2.50
CA ARG A 192 20.10 -31.75 2.93
C ARG A 192 20.89 -30.75 3.74
N GLU A 193 21.37 -31.15 4.92
CA GLU A 193 22.20 -30.31 5.79
C GLU A 193 23.20 -29.58 4.91
N VAL A 194 22.87 -28.35 4.53
CA VAL A 194 23.74 -27.57 3.70
C VAL A 194 24.84 -27.30 4.71
N ARG A 195 26.07 -27.73 4.41
CA ARG A 195 27.25 -27.29 5.14
C ARG A 195 27.46 -25.80 4.85
N VAL A 196 26.45 -24.98 5.16
CA VAL A 196 26.62 -23.56 5.33
C VAL A 196 27.55 -23.48 6.52
N LYS A 197 28.69 -22.80 6.36
CA LYS A 197 29.42 -22.32 7.54
C LYS A 197 28.37 -21.70 8.48
N PRO A 198 28.43 -21.92 9.79
CA PRO A 198 27.53 -21.22 10.70
C PRO A 198 27.69 -19.72 10.44
N VAL A 199 26.73 -19.13 9.73
CA VAL A 199 26.66 -17.69 9.53
C VAL A 199 25.86 -17.22 10.71
N GLU A 200 26.49 -16.45 11.59
CA GLU A 200 25.81 -15.89 12.74
C GLU A 200 24.68 -14.98 12.24
N PRO A 201 23.46 -15.06 12.82
CA PRO A 201 22.34 -14.21 12.43
C PRO A 201 22.70 -12.72 12.34
N GLU A 202 23.52 -12.25 13.27
CA GLU A 202 24.03 -10.89 13.35
C GLU A 202 24.86 -10.52 12.09
N GLU A 203 25.65 -11.45 11.54
CA GLU A 203 26.37 -11.23 10.27
C GLU A 203 25.38 -11.12 9.10
N ILE A 204 24.34 -11.96 9.08
CA ILE A 204 23.29 -11.89 8.04
C ILE A 204 22.60 -10.52 8.09
N ILE A 205 22.23 -10.04 9.27
CA ILE A 205 21.58 -8.74 9.46
C ILE A 205 22.54 -7.61 9.06
N ALA A 206 23.83 -7.71 9.42
CA ALA A 206 24.84 -6.75 9.01
C ALA A 206 24.97 -6.66 7.48
N ARG A 207 24.97 -7.81 6.79
CA ARG A 207 24.98 -7.86 5.32
C ARG A 207 23.67 -7.36 4.71
N PHE A 208 22.51 -7.67 5.28
CA PHE A 208 21.24 -7.06 4.88
C PHE A 208 21.36 -5.53 4.87
N ARG A 209 21.85 -4.94 5.97
CA ARG A 209 22.03 -3.48 6.10
C ARG A 209 22.97 -2.91 5.05
N SER A 210 24.11 -3.57 4.79
CA SER A 210 25.07 -3.08 3.80
C SER A 210 24.53 -3.10 2.38
N HIS A 211 23.62 -4.04 2.06
CA HIS A 211 23.04 -4.21 0.72
C HIS A 211 21.73 -3.45 0.51
N ILE A 212 21.22 -2.66 1.48
CA ILE A 212 19.97 -1.91 1.30
C ILE A 212 20.04 -1.00 0.05
N ALA A 213 21.17 -0.34 -0.20
CA ALA A 213 21.32 0.54 -1.36
C ALA A 213 21.35 -0.21 -2.70
N ASP A 214 21.83 -1.46 -2.67
CA ASP A 214 21.94 -2.32 -3.86
C ASP A 214 20.64 -3.02 -4.15
N ASN A 215 19.86 -3.36 -3.12
CA ASN A 215 18.62 -4.12 -3.27
C ASN A 215 17.39 -3.24 -3.44
N TYR A 216 17.36 -2.03 -2.88
CA TYR A 216 16.16 -1.19 -2.85
C TYR A 216 16.35 0.09 -3.67
N THR A 217 15.24 0.70 -4.10
CA THR A 217 15.31 1.91 -4.93
C THR A 217 15.86 3.13 -4.17
N LEU A 218 16.66 3.92 -4.86
CA LEU A 218 17.16 5.22 -4.39
C LEU A 218 16.43 6.40 -5.04
N THR A 219 15.44 6.13 -5.88
CA THR A 219 14.53 7.15 -6.43
C THR A 219 13.14 6.99 -5.84
N PRO A 220 12.37 8.08 -5.70
CA PRO A 220 10.99 7.99 -5.29
C PRO A 220 10.19 7.08 -6.23
N GLN A 221 9.16 6.43 -5.68
CA GLN A 221 8.24 5.58 -6.43
C GLN A 221 6.82 5.97 -6.10
N LEU A 222 5.93 5.84 -7.07
CA LEU A 222 4.51 5.93 -6.84
C LEU A 222 3.90 4.54 -6.91
N MET A 223 3.08 4.21 -5.94
CA MET A 223 2.41 2.91 -5.87
C MET A 223 0.91 3.14 -5.78
N THR A 224 0.14 2.47 -6.63
CA THR A 224 -1.29 2.31 -6.39
C THR A 224 -1.47 1.19 -5.38
N THR A 225 -2.23 1.46 -4.32
CA THR A 225 -2.48 0.48 -3.26
C THR A 225 -3.97 0.29 -3.04
N PHE A 226 -4.37 -0.97 -2.84
CA PHE A 226 -5.65 -1.28 -2.25
C PHE A 226 -5.50 -1.38 -0.73
N TYR A 227 -6.35 -0.66 0.00
CA TYR A 227 -6.42 -0.67 1.46
C TYR A 227 -7.78 -1.18 1.90
N ARG A 228 -7.82 -2.12 2.84
CA ARG A 228 -9.03 -2.57 3.54
C ARG A 228 -8.81 -2.51 5.03
N GLU A 229 -9.77 -1.96 5.76
CA GLU A 229 -9.82 -2.02 7.21
C GLU A 229 -11.16 -2.59 7.65
N THR A 230 -11.12 -3.57 8.55
CA THR A 230 -12.31 -4.16 9.16
C THR A 230 -12.22 -4.04 10.67
N VAL A 231 -13.34 -3.69 11.29
CA VAL A 231 -13.47 -3.67 12.75
C VAL A 231 -14.54 -4.66 13.16
N ARG A 232 -14.19 -5.58 14.06
CA ARG A 232 -15.09 -6.54 14.68
C ARG A 232 -15.22 -6.27 16.18
N GLN A 233 -16.42 -6.43 16.73
CA GLN A 233 -16.69 -6.45 18.16
C GLN A 233 -17.24 -7.82 18.53
N ASP A 234 -16.58 -8.53 19.45
CA ASP A 234 -16.97 -9.86 19.92
C ASP A 234 -17.23 -10.83 18.74
N GLY A 235 -16.35 -10.76 17.73
CA GLY A 235 -16.42 -11.58 16.50
C GLY A 235 -17.33 -11.04 15.40
N LYS A 236 -18.24 -10.11 15.69
CA LYS A 236 -19.21 -9.56 14.72
C LYS A 236 -18.65 -8.31 14.03
N TYR A 237 -18.84 -8.20 12.71
CA TYR A 237 -18.45 -7.01 11.98
C TYR A 237 -19.23 -5.77 12.43
N MET A 238 -18.50 -4.69 12.70
CA MET A 238 -19.05 -3.38 13.05
C MET A 238 -18.93 -2.42 11.87
N GLY A 239 -17.79 -2.44 11.18
CA GLY A 239 -17.53 -1.61 10.01
C GLY A 239 -16.46 -2.21 9.12
N MET A 240 -16.56 -1.88 7.83
CA MET A 240 -15.55 -2.14 6.81
C MET A 240 -15.35 -0.86 6.00
N TRP A 241 -14.09 -0.54 5.74
CA TRP A 241 -13.70 0.58 4.89
C TRP A 241 -12.65 0.12 3.90
N GLU A 242 -12.84 0.46 2.63
CA GLU A 242 -11.91 0.10 1.57
C GLU A 242 -11.57 1.33 0.74
N ALA A 243 -10.35 1.37 0.21
CA ALA A 243 -9.93 2.46 -0.64
C ALA A 243 -8.84 2.05 -1.62
N VAL A 244 -8.89 2.67 -2.80
CA VAL A 244 -7.73 2.81 -3.66
C VAL A 244 -7.00 4.07 -3.26
N MET A 245 -5.69 3.96 -3.12
CA MET A 245 -4.81 5.04 -2.69
C MET A 245 -3.57 5.09 -3.55
N GLU A 246 -2.90 6.23 -3.50
CA GLU A 246 -1.58 6.41 -4.07
C GLU A 246 -0.56 6.61 -2.94
N MET A 247 0.44 5.74 -2.87
CA MET A 247 1.57 5.87 -1.96
C MET A 247 2.77 6.42 -2.71
N LEU A 248 3.22 7.60 -2.29
CA LEU A 248 4.53 8.12 -2.66
C LEU A 248 5.57 7.53 -1.70
N LYS A 249 6.28 6.53 -2.19
CA LYS A 249 7.44 5.94 -1.54
C LYS A 249 8.64 6.85 -1.72
N SER A 250 9.24 7.23 -0.61
CA SER A 250 10.50 7.96 -0.61
C SER A 250 11.68 7.00 -0.85
N PRO A 251 12.83 7.49 -1.37
CA PRO A 251 14.03 6.67 -1.53
C PRO A 251 14.41 5.93 -0.25
N TYR A 252 14.88 4.68 -0.33
CA TYR A 252 15.23 3.90 0.88
C TYR A 252 16.41 4.49 1.66
N ARG A 253 17.24 5.34 1.02
CA ARG A 253 18.20 6.21 1.72
C ARG A 253 17.68 7.63 1.90
N GLY A 254 17.93 8.20 3.07
CA GLY A 254 17.64 9.60 3.41
C GLY A 254 16.43 9.78 4.33
N VAL A 255 16.19 11.03 4.73
CA VAL A 255 15.19 11.41 5.75
C VAL A 255 13.76 11.56 5.22
N GLY A 256 13.54 11.25 3.93
CA GLY A 256 12.21 11.32 3.33
C GLY A 256 11.25 10.31 3.98
N SER A 257 10.01 10.74 4.20
CA SER A 257 8.92 9.89 4.69
C SER A 257 7.94 9.55 3.58
N ASP A 258 7.44 8.32 3.60
CA ASP A 258 6.36 7.91 2.71
C ASP A 258 5.08 8.72 2.99
N LYS A 259 4.34 8.99 1.91
CA LYS A 259 3.05 9.71 1.94
C LYS A 259 2.00 8.86 1.25
N VAL A 260 0.74 8.97 1.70
CA VAL A 260 -0.39 8.30 1.05
C VAL A 260 -1.46 9.33 0.76
N ARG A 261 -1.99 9.30 -0.46
CA ARG A 261 -3.11 10.10 -0.92
C ARG A 261 -4.32 9.21 -1.16
N PHE A 262 -5.47 9.62 -0.63
CA PHE A 262 -6.76 8.99 -0.93
C PHE A 262 -7.16 9.27 -2.39
N ILE A 263 -7.64 8.25 -3.11
CA ILE A 263 -8.19 8.41 -4.46
C ILE A 263 -9.71 8.21 -4.42
N LYS A 264 -10.14 7.04 -3.97
CA LYS A 264 -11.55 6.69 -3.85
C LYS A 264 -11.70 5.60 -2.79
N GLY A 265 -12.85 5.56 -2.13
CA GLY A 265 -13.14 4.56 -1.12
C GLY A 265 -14.62 4.25 -1.03
N ARG A 266 -14.92 3.19 -0.29
CA ARG A 266 -16.28 2.76 0.03
C ARG A 266 -16.33 2.29 1.48
N LYS A 267 -17.51 2.38 2.08
CA LYS A 267 -17.72 1.99 3.47
C LYS A 267 -18.99 1.16 3.61
N SER A 268 -18.97 0.24 4.56
CA SER A 268 -20.12 -0.53 4.99
C SER A 268 -20.15 -0.54 6.51
N GLU A 269 -21.20 0.06 7.09
CA GLU A 269 -21.43 0.11 8.53
C GLU A 269 -22.51 -0.92 8.87
N PHE A 270 -22.17 -1.92 9.68
CA PHE A 270 -23.05 -3.06 9.95
C PHE A 270 -23.87 -2.89 11.24
N ASN A 271 -23.42 -2.00 12.14
CA ASN A 271 -24.08 -1.77 13.43
C ASN A 271 -24.10 -0.28 13.78
N ARG A 272 -25.29 0.25 14.12
CA ARG A 272 -25.47 1.65 14.56
C ARG A 272 -24.63 2.02 15.79
N SER A 273 -24.36 1.06 16.68
CA SER A 273 -23.56 1.27 17.90
C SER A 273 -22.13 1.72 17.62
N TYR A 274 -21.59 1.48 16.41
CA TYR A 274 -20.30 2.02 16.01
C TYR A 274 -20.27 3.57 16.03
N LYS A 275 -21.37 4.24 15.67
CA LYS A 275 -21.46 5.72 15.73
C LYS A 275 -21.42 6.26 17.16
N ASP A 276 -21.90 5.47 18.12
CA ASP A 276 -21.94 5.84 19.54
C ASP A 276 -20.58 5.61 20.23
N VAL A 277 -19.80 4.64 19.73
CA VAL A 277 -18.44 4.36 20.19
C VAL A 277 -17.46 5.35 19.55
N LYS A 278 -17.27 6.51 20.19
CA LYS A 278 -16.24 7.51 19.80
C LYS A 278 -14.79 7.04 20.06
N LEU A 279 -14.55 5.74 20.22
CA LEU A 279 -13.23 5.14 20.38
C LEU A 279 -12.52 5.18 19.02
N LYS A 280 -11.44 5.96 18.92
CA LYS A 280 -10.59 6.02 17.74
C LYS A 280 -9.24 5.41 18.09
N ILE A 281 -8.90 4.34 17.39
CA ILE A 281 -7.66 3.58 17.55
C ILE A 281 -6.65 4.08 16.52
N GLN A 282 -5.37 4.17 16.92
CA GLN A 282 -4.26 4.46 16.04
C GLN A 282 -4.14 3.34 15.01
N GLY A 283 -4.27 3.72 13.74
CA GLY A 283 -4.34 2.82 12.61
C GLY A 283 -4.64 3.63 11.35
N GLY A 284 -5.02 2.96 10.28
CA GLY A 284 -5.35 3.64 9.04
C GLY A 284 -4.14 3.81 8.09
N PRO A 285 -4.41 4.39 6.91
CA PRO A 285 -3.48 4.50 5.80
C PRO A 285 -2.14 5.17 6.12
N TYR A 286 -2.12 6.13 7.04
CA TYR A 286 -0.88 6.78 7.46
C TYR A 286 0.05 5.81 8.19
N TYR A 287 -0.46 5.07 9.19
CA TYR A 287 0.38 4.24 10.06
C TYR A 287 0.86 2.98 9.38
N ILE A 288 0.06 2.39 8.48
CA ILE A 288 0.49 1.19 7.75
C ILE A 288 1.71 1.46 6.85
N THR A 289 1.92 2.70 6.40
CA THR A 289 3.16 3.07 5.68
C THR A 289 4.40 3.08 6.56
N LYS A 290 4.23 3.24 7.88
CA LYS A 290 5.34 3.22 8.84
C LYS A 290 5.79 1.81 9.18
N LEU A 291 5.09 0.79 8.67
CA LEU A 291 5.45 -0.62 8.87
C LEU A 291 6.48 -1.13 7.86
N ASP A 292 6.96 -0.31 6.92
CA ASP A 292 8.08 -0.69 6.06
C ASP A 292 9.37 -0.77 6.89
N VAL A 293 9.66 -1.96 7.42
CA VAL A 293 10.75 -2.21 8.36
C VAL A 293 12.13 -2.05 7.75
N VAL A 294 12.26 -2.17 6.42
CA VAL A 294 13.52 -1.87 5.71
C VAL A 294 13.72 -0.36 5.65
N LYS A 295 12.68 0.39 5.28
CA LYS A 295 12.74 1.85 5.12
C LYS A 295 12.97 2.56 6.46
N ASN A 296 12.27 2.13 7.52
CA ASN A 296 12.37 2.75 8.83
C ASN A 296 13.45 2.12 9.70
N LEU A 297 14.09 1.04 9.22
CA LEU A 297 15.03 0.21 9.97
C LEU A 297 14.49 -0.10 11.37
N GLU A 298 13.47 -0.96 11.42
CA GLU A 298 12.80 -1.28 12.68
C GLU A 298 13.79 -1.82 13.73
N SER A 299 13.49 -1.66 15.01
CA SER A 299 14.42 -1.94 16.11
C SER A 299 15.07 -3.34 16.07
N PHE A 300 14.41 -4.37 15.53
CA PHE A 300 15.01 -5.70 15.40
C PHE A 300 15.98 -5.85 14.21
N LEU A 301 16.09 -4.85 13.34
CA LEU A 301 17.03 -4.76 12.21
C LEU A 301 18.09 -3.66 12.41
N ASP A 302 17.79 -2.67 13.24
CA ASP A 302 18.65 -1.51 13.50
C ASP A 302 19.84 -1.87 14.42
N PRO A 303 21.08 -1.56 14.02
CA PRO A 303 22.28 -1.86 14.81
C PRO A 303 22.27 -1.19 16.20
N GLN A 304 21.56 -0.06 16.38
CA GLN A 304 21.47 0.63 17.68
C GLN A 304 20.73 -0.20 18.74
N TYR A 305 19.84 -1.09 18.31
CA TYR A 305 19.01 -1.91 19.19
C TYR A 305 19.39 -3.40 19.13
N GLU A 306 20.40 -3.78 18.34
CA GLU A 306 20.82 -5.18 18.19
C GLU A 306 21.13 -5.85 19.54
N GLN A 307 21.71 -5.09 20.47
CA GLN A 307 22.05 -5.54 21.82
C GLN A 307 20.85 -5.95 22.70
N ILE A 308 19.63 -5.48 22.41
CA ILE A 308 18.41 -5.81 23.18
C ILE A 308 17.65 -7.02 22.62
N TYR A 309 18.09 -7.57 21.48
CA TYR A 309 17.47 -8.71 20.80
C TYR A 309 18.34 -9.96 20.81
N ARG A 310 17.73 -11.12 21.01
CA ARG A 310 18.34 -12.44 20.79
C ARG A 310 17.90 -12.93 19.42
N TYR A 311 18.87 -13.29 18.58
CA TYR A 311 18.61 -13.86 17.25
C TYR A 311 18.88 -15.36 17.25
N LYS A 312 18.10 -16.09 16.44
CA LYS A 312 18.26 -17.53 16.23
C LYS A 312 18.04 -17.84 14.77
N PHE A 313 19.04 -18.47 14.15
CA PHE A 313 18.91 -19.06 12.82
C PHE A 313 18.02 -20.32 12.91
N GLU A 314 17.02 -20.40 12.05
CA GLU A 314 16.22 -21.61 11.85
C GLU A 314 16.56 -22.23 10.49
N GLN A 315 16.03 -23.42 10.21
CA GLN A 315 16.30 -24.07 8.94
C GLN A 315 15.89 -23.15 7.78
N PRO A 316 16.77 -22.95 6.77
CA PRO A 316 16.42 -22.17 5.61
C PRO A 316 15.24 -22.83 4.89
N ILE A 317 14.51 -22.01 4.15
CA ILE A 317 13.36 -22.44 3.37
C ILE A 317 13.57 -22.05 1.92
N VAL A 318 12.75 -22.61 1.03
CA VAL A 318 12.64 -22.11 -0.34
C VAL A 318 11.33 -21.34 -0.44
N TYR A 319 11.40 -20.11 -0.93
CA TYR A 319 10.26 -19.23 -1.16
C TYR A 319 10.35 -18.65 -2.57
N ASN A 320 9.34 -18.88 -3.40
CA ASN A 320 9.29 -18.45 -4.81
C ASN A 320 10.59 -18.79 -5.58
N GLY A 321 11.05 -20.04 -5.44
CA GLY A 321 12.27 -20.54 -6.09
C GLY A 321 13.60 -20.07 -5.48
N ARG A 322 13.58 -19.20 -4.47
CA ARG A 322 14.77 -18.63 -3.82
C ARG A 322 15.02 -19.26 -2.45
N VAL A 323 16.28 -19.45 -2.09
CA VAL A 323 16.64 -19.87 -0.73
C VAL A 323 16.54 -18.67 0.20
N ALA A 324 15.76 -18.79 1.26
CA ALA A 324 15.60 -17.76 2.28
C ALA A 324 16.10 -18.24 3.64
N TRP A 325 16.94 -17.44 4.28
CA TRP A 325 17.30 -17.63 5.67
C TRP A 325 16.17 -17.19 6.60
N VAL A 326 15.87 -18.03 7.56
CA VAL A 326 14.84 -17.77 8.57
C VAL A 326 15.54 -17.32 9.85
N ILE A 327 15.34 -16.07 10.25
CA ILE A 327 15.90 -15.53 11.49
C ILE A 327 14.76 -15.20 12.44
N ARG A 328 14.69 -15.94 13.55
CA ARG A 328 13.79 -15.64 14.65
C ARG A 328 14.46 -14.66 15.60
N PHE A 329 13.70 -13.70 16.11
CA PHE A 329 14.20 -12.73 17.07
C PHE A 329 13.24 -12.59 18.26
N SER A 330 13.81 -12.32 19.42
CA SER A 330 13.05 -12.01 20.62
C SER A 330 13.79 -11.07 21.57
N ARG A 331 13.06 -10.45 22.49
CA ARG A 331 13.64 -9.63 23.56
C ARG A 331 14.65 -10.43 24.42
N LYS A 332 15.80 -9.82 24.74
CA LYS A 332 16.71 -10.29 25.81
C LYS A 332 16.16 -10.02 27.20
N GLU A 333 16.62 -10.79 28.19
CA GLU A 333 16.23 -10.59 29.59
C GLU A 333 16.60 -9.19 30.10
N ARG A 334 15.80 -8.68 31.05
CA ARG A 334 16.03 -7.39 31.75
C ARG A 334 16.10 -6.14 30.85
N VAL A 335 15.57 -6.22 29.64
CA VAL A 335 15.39 -5.04 28.77
C VAL A 335 14.17 -4.24 29.20
N ASP A 336 14.36 -2.95 29.46
CA ASP A 336 13.30 -1.99 29.78
C ASP A 336 13.04 -1.00 28.63
N TYR A 337 12.95 -1.56 27.43
CA TYR A 337 12.63 -0.86 26.19
C TYR A 337 11.57 -1.65 25.41
N PRO A 338 10.61 -1.00 24.72
CA PRO A 338 9.63 -1.70 23.90
C PRO A 338 10.28 -2.55 22.81
N CYS A 339 10.00 -3.85 22.80
CA CYS A 339 10.55 -4.80 21.84
C CYS A 339 9.42 -5.51 21.08
N PHE A 340 9.77 -5.99 19.90
CA PHE A 340 8.98 -6.94 19.15
C PHE A 340 9.51 -8.36 19.36
N ASN A 341 8.71 -9.37 19.02
CA ASN A 341 9.20 -10.72 18.78
C ASN A 341 8.61 -11.21 17.46
N GLY A 342 9.33 -12.09 16.79
CA GLY A 342 8.88 -12.58 15.49
C GLY A 342 9.97 -13.31 14.73
N TYR A 343 9.81 -13.37 13.42
CA TYR A 343 10.84 -13.84 12.52
C TYR A 343 10.81 -13.04 11.22
N PHE A 344 11.93 -13.04 10.52
CA PHE A 344 12.01 -12.49 9.18
C PHE A 344 12.77 -13.42 8.25
N LEU A 345 12.51 -13.26 6.97
CA LEU A 345 13.09 -14.02 5.87
C LEU A 345 14.03 -13.10 5.09
N ILE A 346 15.29 -13.52 4.96
CA ILE A 346 16.29 -12.83 4.12
C ILE A 346 16.65 -13.72 2.95
N ASP A 347 16.60 -13.18 1.74
CA ASP A 347 17.07 -13.84 0.53
C ASP A 347 18.57 -14.15 0.65
N ALA A 348 18.95 -15.42 0.48
CA ALA A 348 20.31 -15.88 0.75
C ALA A 348 21.34 -15.38 -0.28
N GLU A 349 20.90 -14.96 -1.47
CA GLU A 349 21.78 -14.46 -2.54
C GLU A 349 21.98 -12.94 -2.45
N SER A 350 20.88 -12.19 -2.39
CA SER A 350 20.89 -10.72 -2.40
C SER A 350 21.01 -10.11 -1.01
N TYR A 351 20.73 -10.84 0.07
CA TYR A 351 20.54 -10.31 1.42
C TYR A 351 19.35 -9.36 1.58
N ALA A 352 18.42 -9.33 0.63
CA ALA A 352 17.21 -8.52 0.75
C ALA A 352 16.21 -9.16 1.71
N LEU A 353 15.44 -8.32 2.41
CA LEU A 353 14.32 -8.77 3.24
C LEU A 353 13.16 -9.19 2.35
N ILE A 354 12.71 -10.44 2.49
CA ILE A 354 11.55 -11.02 1.80
C ILE A 354 10.28 -10.73 2.60
N MET A 355 10.33 -10.95 3.92
CA MET A 355 9.17 -10.84 4.81
C MET A 355 9.63 -10.58 6.25
N ALA A 356 8.80 -9.86 7.01
CA ALA A 356 8.87 -9.83 8.46
C ALA A 356 7.48 -10.11 9.05
N ASP A 357 7.40 -11.04 9.99
CA ASP A 357 6.19 -11.41 10.73
C ASP A 357 6.49 -11.27 12.22
N PHE A 358 5.86 -10.30 12.87
CA PHE A 358 6.24 -9.86 14.20
C PHE A 358 5.08 -9.28 15.00
N SER A 359 5.27 -9.24 16.31
CA SER A 359 4.27 -8.81 17.26
C SER A 359 4.89 -8.05 18.41
N LEU A 360 4.12 -7.18 19.05
CA LEU A 360 4.54 -6.61 20.34
C LEU A 360 4.45 -7.67 21.42
N ASP A 361 5.50 -7.79 22.23
CA ASP A 361 5.45 -8.67 23.39
C ASP A 361 4.55 -8.13 24.52
N ASN A 362 4.21 -8.99 25.49
CA ASN A 362 3.29 -8.64 26.57
C ASN A 362 3.74 -7.44 27.43
N LYS A 363 5.04 -7.23 27.63
CA LYS A 363 5.55 -6.09 28.40
C LYS A 363 5.56 -4.83 27.52
N SER A 364 5.91 -4.94 26.24
CA SER A 364 5.82 -3.86 25.25
C SER A 364 4.38 -3.37 25.04
N LEU A 365 3.41 -4.28 24.98
CA LEU A 365 1.98 -3.95 24.89
C LEU A 365 1.49 -3.13 26.09
N LYS A 366 2.05 -3.37 27.28
CA LYS A 366 1.73 -2.56 28.47
C LYS A 366 2.37 -1.17 28.41
N ILE A 367 3.60 -1.07 27.89
CA ILE A 367 4.34 0.19 27.80
C ILE A 367 3.77 1.09 26.70
N LEU A 368 3.60 0.55 25.49
CA LEU A 368 3.14 1.29 24.30
C LEU A 368 1.63 1.30 24.14
N GLY A 369 0.90 0.57 24.99
CA GLY A 369 -0.50 0.27 24.77
C GLY A 369 -1.39 1.51 24.62
N GLU A 370 -1.11 2.55 25.40
CA GLU A 370 -1.86 3.80 25.35
C GLU A 370 -1.62 4.59 24.06
N SER A 371 -0.44 4.44 23.43
CA SER A 371 -0.14 5.10 22.15
C SER A 371 -1.07 4.63 21.02
N PHE A 372 -1.65 3.42 21.14
CA PHE A 372 -2.62 2.92 20.18
C PHE A 372 -4.00 3.59 20.28
N ILE A 373 -4.25 4.45 21.27
CA ILE A 373 -5.57 5.04 21.51
C ILE A 373 -5.52 6.53 21.16
N LYS A 374 -6.10 6.92 20.03
CA LYS A 374 -6.18 8.33 19.60
C LYS A 374 -7.26 9.10 20.31
N LYS A 375 -8.41 8.46 20.55
CA LYS A 375 -9.55 9.07 21.24
C LYS A 375 -10.31 7.98 21.98
N GLN A 376 -10.72 8.23 23.21
CA GLN A 376 -11.62 7.35 23.94
C GLN A 376 -12.66 8.14 24.74
N PRO A 377 -13.89 7.64 24.87
CA PRO A 377 -14.88 8.17 25.80
C PRO A 377 -14.42 8.04 27.27
N HIS A 378 -14.87 8.95 28.14
CA HIS A 378 -14.51 8.93 29.57
C HIS A 378 -15.06 7.71 30.32
N ASN A 379 -16.25 7.24 29.94
CA ASN A 379 -16.92 6.06 30.47
C ASN A 379 -16.33 4.74 29.91
N VAL A 380 -15.29 4.79 29.09
CA VAL A 380 -14.66 3.61 28.50
C VAL A 380 -13.23 3.46 29.04
N LYS A 381 -12.81 2.21 29.27
CA LYS A 381 -11.40 1.86 29.51
C LYS A 381 -10.96 0.83 28.48
N THR A 382 -9.88 1.14 27.78
CA THR A 382 -9.33 0.31 26.70
C THR A 382 -7.97 -0.26 27.11
N GLN A 383 -7.73 -1.52 26.79
CA GLN A 383 -6.46 -2.20 27.01
C GLN A 383 -6.08 -2.99 25.75
N PRO A 384 -4.95 -2.72 25.09
CA PRO A 384 -4.48 -3.58 24.00
C PRO A 384 -4.06 -4.93 24.54
N ILE A 385 -4.40 -5.98 23.79
CA ILE A 385 -4.12 -7.38 24.13
C ILE A 385 -3.34 -8.11 23.05
N ARG A 386 -3.33 -7.60 21.81
CA ARG A 386 -2.60 -8.17 20.67
C ARG A 386 -2.26 -7.05 19.68
N ALA A 387 -1.06 -7.09 19.13
CA ALA A 387 -0.65 -6.24 18.02
C ALA A 387 0.34 -7.04 17.16
N GLU A 388 -0.13 -7.50 16.01
CA GLU A 388 0.63 -8.30 15.06
C GLU A 388 0.72 -7.60 13.72
N TYR A 389 1.87 -7.80 13.08
CA TYR A 389 2.24 -7.14 11.84
C TYR A 389 2.89 -8.15 10.92
N LYS A 390 2.48 -8.15 9.66
CA LYS A 390 3.12 -8.94 8.60
C LYS A 390 3.42 -8.05 7.42
N ILE A 391 4.68 -7.99 7.01
CA ILE A 391 5.15 -7.19 5.89
C ILE A 391 5.87 -8.08 4.92
N THR A 392 5.59 -7.92 3.63
CA THR A 392 6.23 -8.66 2.54
C THR A 392 6.79 -7.69 1.51
N TYR A 393 7.87 -8.12 0.89
CA TYR A 393 8.56 -7.43 -0.19
C TYR A 393 8.58 -8.34 -1.41
N ARG A 394 8.58 -7.74 -2.59
CA ARG A 394 8.74 -8.45 -3.86
C ARG A 394 9.88 -7.87 -4.65
N GLU A 395 10.52 -8.71 -5.44
CA GLU A 395 11.54 -8.31 -6.39
C GLU A 395 10.87 -7.92 -7.72
N LEU A 396 11.26 -6.77 -8.27
CA LEU A 396 10.84 -6.25 -9.56
C LEU A 396 12.07 -5.66 -10.26
N ASN A 397 12.44 -6.19 -11.42
CA ASN A 397 13.53 -5.70 -12.27
C ASN A 397 14.88 -5.54 -11.52
N GLY A 398 15.24 -6.53 -10.70
CA GLY A 398 16.45 -6.56 -9.89
C GLY A 398 16.38 -5.75 -8.60
N LYS A 399 15.23 -5.15 -8.25
CA LYS A 399 15.05 -4.34 -7.05
C LYS A 399 13.90 -4.84 -6.19
N TRP A 400 14.14 -4.95 -4.89
CA TRP A 400 13.14 -5.26 -3.89
C TRP A 400 12.30 -4.02 -3.56
N SER A 401 11.00 -4.22 -3.42
CA SER A 401 10.03 -3.16 -3.14
C SER A 401 8.99 -3.67 -2.14
N PHE A 402 8.54 -2.79 -1.25
CA PHE A 402 7.39 -3.04 -0.37
C PHE A 402 6.19 -3.53 -1.20
N TYR A 403 5.57 -4.64 -0.78
CA TYR A 403 4.45 -5.24 -1.50
C TYR A 403 3.16 -5.23 -0.70
N MET A 404 3.19 -5.72 0.53
CA MET A 404 2.02 -5.79 1.38
C MET A 404 2.38 -5.54 2.84
N ALA A 405 1.49 -4.87 3.56
CA ALA A 405 1.48 -4.86 5.01
C ALA A 405 0.09 -5.27 5.52
N ARG A 406 0.09 -6.01 6.62
CA ARG A 406 -1.10 -6.38 7.38
C ARG A 406 -0.90 -6.02 8.84
N THR A 407 -1.96 -5.51 9.47
CA THR A 407 -2.05 -5.32 10.91
C THR A 407 -3.21 -6.14 11.48
N ASP A 408 -3.01 -6.73 12.65
CA ASP A 408 -4.07 -7.36 13.44
C ASP A 408 -3.92 -6.91 14.90
N VAL A 409 -4.79 -5.98 15.30
CA VAL A 409 -4.71 -5.36 16.62
C VAL A 409 -6.01 -5.63 17.38
N GLN A 410 -5.86 -6.09 18.61
CA GLN A 410 -7.00 -6.40 19.48
C GLN A 410 -6.95 -5.60 20.77
N PHE A 411 -8.12 -5.14 21.17
CA PHE A 411 -8.34 -4.35 22.37
C PHE A 411 -9.46 -4.95 23.20
N ARG A 412 -9.22 -5.06 24.50
CA ARG A 412 -10.27 -5.26 25.48
C ARG A 412 -10.83 -3.89 25.87
N VAL A 413 -12.13 -3.72 25.69
CA VAL A 413 -12.85 -2.49 26.01
C VAL A 413 -13.84 -2.78 27.12
N ARG A 414 -13.76 -2.02 28.21
CA ARG A 414 -14.71 -2.07 29.34
C ARG A 414 -15.50 -0.77 29.38
N ASN A 415 -16.82 -0.88 29.29
CA ASN A 415 -17.72 0.21 29.62
C ASN A 415 -17.88 0.27 31.15
N LYS A 416 -17.63 1.44 31.73
CA LYS A 416 -17.65 1.68 33.17
C LYS A 416 -19.08 1.76 33.72
N GLU A 417 -20.03 2.24 32.92
CA GLU A 417 -21.43 2.47 33.32
C GLU A 417 -22.22 1.15 33.41
N ASN A 418 -22.16 0.32 32.36
CA ASN A 418 -22.91 -0.94 32.30
C ASN A 418 -22.06 -2.18 32.62
N HIS A 419 -20.78 -1.99 32.96
CA HIS A 419 -19.80 -3.04 33.24
C HIS A 419 -19.56 -4.06 32.11
N GLN A 420 -20.08 -3.81 30.91
CA GLN A 420 -19.89 -4.67 29.76
C GLN A 420 -18.43 -4.69 29.34
N ARG A 421 -17.94 -5.87 28.96
CA ARG A 421 -16.62 -6.08 28.39
C ARG A 421 -16.78 -6.64 26.99
N SER A 422 -16.08 -6.04 26.04
CA SER A 422 -16.05 -6.48 24.65
C SER A 422 -14.62 -6.53 24.15
N ILE A 423 -14.38 -7.39 23.16
CA ILE A 423 -13.12 -7.45 22.41
C ILE A 423 -13.35 -6.80 21.06
N PHE A 424 -12.57 -5.75 20.80
CA PHE A 424 -12.49 -5.11 19.50
C PHE A 424 -11.27 -5.64 18.77
N ARG A 425 -11.44 -6.06 17.52
CA ARG A 425 -10.35 -6.47 16.63
C ARG A 425 -10.38 -5.59 15.40
N SER A 426 -9.28 -4.91 15.12
CA SER A 426 -9.07 -4.16 13.89
C SER A 426 -8.04 -4.90 13.03
N VAL A 427 -8.40 -5.17 11.78
CA VAL A 427 -7.51 -5.76 10.79
C VAL A 427 -7.41 -4.80 9.61
N SER A 428 -6.19 -4.38 9.29
CA SER A 428 -5.91 -3.55 8.12
C SER A 428 -4.99 -4.29 7.15
N ASP A 429 -5.38 -4.40 5.89
CA ASP A 429 -4.57 -4.93 4.81
C ASP A 429 -4.26 -3.79 3.82
N MET A 430 -2.99 -3.65 3.43
CA MET A 430 -2.54 -2.79 2.34
C MET A 430 -1.74 -3.62 1.35
N VAL A 431 -2.13 -3.60 0.08
CA VAL A 431 -1.45 -4.32 -1.01
C VAL A 431 -1.13 -3.32 -2.11
N VAL A 432 0.13 -3.32 -2.55
CA VAL A 432 0.55 -2.62 -3.76
C VAL A 432 0.03 -3.38 -4.97
N THR A 433 -0.94 -2.79 -5.65
CA THR A 433 -1.58 -3.39 -6.82
C THR A 433 -0.88 -3.00 -8.11
N GLN A 434 -0.22 -1.84 -8.13
CA GLN A 434 0.63 -1.35 -9.23
C GLN A 434 1.74 -0.46 -8.69
N GLN A 435 2.89 -0.44 -9.36
CA GLN A 435 4.06 0.37 -9.01
C GLN A 435 4.60 1.08 -10.24
N TYR A 436 4.97 2.33 -10.05
CA TYR A 436 5.42 3.26 -11.07
C TYR A 436 6.73 3.91 -10.65
N ARG A 437 7.56 4.21 -11.64
CA ARG A 437 8.70 5.11 -11.44
C ARG A 437 8.15 6.52 -11.24
N PHE A 438 8.65 7.21 -10.22
CA PHE A 438 8.25 8.59 -9.99
C PHE A 438 9.33 9.53 -10.55
N PRO A 439 8.97 10.51 -11.40
CA PRO A 439 9.95 11.47 -11.90
C PRO A 439 10.63 12.20 -10.74
N ARG A 440 11.92 12.53 -10.89
CA ARG A 440 12.79 13.06 -9.80
C ARG A 440 12.25 14.30 -9.05
N ARG A 441 11.26 15.01 -9.59
CA ARG A 441 10.63 16.21 -8.97
C ARG A 441 9.16 16.05 -8.60
N ALA A 442 8.53 14.91 -8.84
CA ALA A 442 7.11 14.75 -8.55
C ALA A 442 6.82 14.90 -7.03
N ARG A 443 5.73 15.60 -6.69
CA ARG A 443 5.26 15.83 -5.31
C ARG A 443 3.76 15.59 -5.26
N PHE A 444 3.26 15.10 -4.13
CA PHE A 444 1.83 15.20 -3.85
C PHE A 444 1.47 16.64 -3.50
N GLY A 445 0.41 17.14 -4.14
CA GLY A 445 -0.29 18.33 -3.66
C GLY A 445 -0.90 18.10 -2.28
N PRO A 446 -1.27 19.16 -1.55
CA PRO A 446 -1.71 19.04 -0.15
C PRO A 446 -3.05 18.32 0.03
N SER A 447 -3.87 18.19 -1.02
CA SER A 447 -5.21 17.62 -0.97
C SER A 447 -5.16 16.10 -0.85
N GLY A 448 -6.00 15.53 0.02
CA GLY A 448 -6.18 14.08 0.14
C GLY A 448 -4.99 13.31 0.74
N ILE A 449 -3.90 13.96 1.15
CA ILE A 449 -2.78 13.31 1.86
C ILE A 449 -3.21 12.97 3.29
N PHE A 450 -3.07 11.70 3.68
CA PHE A 450 -3.25 11.28 5.06
C PHE A 450 -2.13 11.77 5.98
N ARG A 451 -2.52 12.37 7.10
CA ARG A 451 -1.68 12.81 8.22
C ARG A 451 -1.86 11.89 9.42
N SER A 452 -0.98 12.03 10.41
CA SER A 452 -0.98 11.19 11.63
C SER A 452 -2.27 11.27 12.47
N ASN A 453 -3.02 12.36 12.34
CA ASN A 453 -4.25 12.61 13.11
C ASN A 453 -5.52 12.40 12.28
N ASP A 454 -5.36 12.06 10.99
CA ASP A 454 -6.48 11.86 10.09
C ASP A 454 -7.16 10.52 10.39
N ILE A 455 -8.47 10.49 10.24
CA ILE A 455 -9.28 9.30 10.46
C ILE A 455 -9.81 8.86 9.11
N PHE A 456 -9.48 7.63 8.73
CA PHE A 456 -9.77 7.11 7.40
C PHE A 456 -11.24 7.23 7.01
N THR A 457 -12.16 6.99 7.95
CA THR A 457 -13.61 7.04 7.72
C THR A 457 -14.12 8.40 7.26
N ASP A 458 -13.38 9.47 7.58
CA ASP A 458 -13.79 10.85 7.32
C ASP A 458 -13.52 11.26 5.85
N PHE A 459 -12.76 10.44 5.09
CA PHE A 459 -12.42 10.68 3.67
C PHE A 459 -13.37 9.99 2.68
N ILE A 460 -14.21 9.07 3.15
CA ILE A 460 -15.03 8.24 2.26
C ILE A 460 -16.35 8.95 1.92
N GLY A 461 -16.47 9.34 0.65
CA GLY A 461 -17.69 9.86 0.03
C GLY A 461 -18.60 8.76 -0.53
N ASP A 462 -19.38 9.11 -1.56
CA ASP A 462 -20.39 8.22 -2.14
C ASP A 462 -19.80 7.05 -2.95
N TYR A 463 -20.54 5.94 -2.97
CA TYR A 463 -20.15 4.73 -3.69
C TYR A 463 -20.25 4.92 -5.21
N ASP A 464 -19.21 4.50 -5.92
CA ASP A 464 -19.07 4.61 -7.36
C ASP A 464 -18.69 3.24 -7.92
N PRO A 465 -19.65 2.44 -8.42
CA PRO A 465 -19.40 1.07 -8.83
C PRO A 465 -18.45 0.98 -10.04
N GLN A 466 -18.59 1.90 -11.01
CA GLN A 466 -17.78 1.91 -12.24
C GLN A 466 -16.29 2.12 -11.94
N PHE A 467 -15.97 2.89 -10.89
CA PHE A 467 -14.59 3.06 -10.46
C PHE A 467 -13.90 1.74 -10.12
N TRP A 468 -14.59 0.81 -9.45
CA TRP A 468 -13.96 -0.39 -8.88
C TRP A 468 -13.71 -1.50 -9.90
N GLU A 469 -14.38 -1.50 -11.05
CA GLU A 469 -14.33 -2.59 -12.04
C GLU A 469 -12.96 -2.79 -12.70
N ASN A 470 -12.06 -1.81 -12.58
CA ASN A 470 -10.77 -1.77 -13.25
C ASN A 470 -9.56 -1.83 -12.29
N TYR A 471 -9.80 -2.02 -10.99
CA TYR A 471 -8.73 -2.16 -10.00
C TYR A 471 -8.65 -3.58 -9.46
N ASN A 472 -7.42 -4.06 -9.28
CA ASN A 472 -7.19 -5.23 -8.44
C ASN A 472 -7.55 -4.89 -7.00
N VAL A 473 -8.37 -5.73 -6.39
CA VAL A 473 -8.81 -5.62 -5.00
C VAL A 473 -8.62 -6.97 -4.32
N ILE A 474 -8.51 -6.97 -3.00
CA ILE A 474 -8.59 -8.21 -2.23
C ILE A 474 -10.04 -8.66 -2.27
N LYS A 475 -10.34 -9.91 -2.63
CA LYS A 475 -11.72 -10.40 -2.61
C LYS A 475 -12.24 -10.45 -1.15
N PRO A 476 -13.48 -10.05 -0.85
CA PRO A 476 -14.03 -10.26 0.49
C PRO A 476 -14.13 -11.76 0.81
N ASP A 477 -13.72 -12.14 2.03
CA ASP A 477 -13.94 -13.50 2.55
C ASP A 477 -15.42 -13.81 2.77
N GLU A 478 -15.75 -15.09 2.95
CA GLU A 478 -17.13 -15.55 3.07
C GLU A 478 -17.87 -14.88 4.23
N ASP A 479 -17.23 -14.80 5.39
CA ASP A 479 -17.80 -14.14 6.57
C ASP A 479 -18.15 -12.68 6.27
N LEU A 480 -17.25 -11.96 5.61
CA LEU A 480 -17.45 -10.56 5.22
C LEU A 480 -18.53 -10.41 4.14
N ARG A 481 -18.54 -11.30 3.14
CA ARG A 481 -19.60 -11.32 2.11
C ARG A 481 -20.97 -11.53 2.74
N ASN A 482 -21.09 -12.44 3.69
CA ASN A 482 -22.33 -12.73 4.39
C ASN A 482 -22.79 -11.51 5.22
N ALA A 483 -21.87 -10.86 5.93
CA ALA A 483 -22.17 -9.61 6.64
C ALA A 483 -22.65 -8.50 5.69
N LEU A 484 -22.01 -8.36 4.51
CA LEU A 484 -22.40 -7.39 3.48
C LEU A 484 -23.81 -7.63 2.95
N LYS A 485 -24.16 -8.88 2.63
CA LYS A 485 -25.51 -9.24 2.16
C LYS A 485 -26.58 -8.91 3.21
N GLN A 486 -26.38 -9.34 4.45
CA GLN A 486 -27.32 -9.07 5.55
C GLN A 486 -27.56 -7.56 5.76
N ASN A 487 -26.52 -6.74 5.56
CA ASN A 487 -26.64 -5.30 5.71
C ASN A 487 -27.53 -4.68 4.63
N VAL A 488 -27.36 -5.10 3.36
CA VAL A 488 -28.19 -4.63 2.22
C VAL A 488 -29.66 -4.99 2.47
N ASP A 489 -29.96 -6.24 2.80
CA ASP A 489 -31.33 -6.71 3.07
C ASP A 489 -31.98 -5.91 4.22
N SER A 490 -31.21 -5.53 5.24
CA SER A 490 -31.69 -4.75 6.38
C SER A 490 -31.94 -3.26 6.07
N THR A 491 -31.42 -2.78 4.95
CA THR A 491 -31.56 -1.40 4.48
C THR A 491 -32.74 -1.29 3.50
N GLU A 492 -32.93 -2.29 2.65
CA GLU A 492 -34.07 -2.37 1.71
C GLU A 492 -35.40 -2.59 2.45
N ASN A 493 -35.45 -3.48 3.45
CA ASN A 493 -36.64 -3.71 4.27
C ASN A 493 -37.05 -2.52 5.17
N LYS A 494 -36.27 -1.43 5.20
CA LYS A 494 -36.59 -0.20 5.94
C LYS A 494 -37.12 0.93 5.04
N ASN A 495 -37.05 0.75 3.72
CA ASN A 495 -37.53 1.69 2.72
C ASN A 495 -38.86 1.23 2.09
N GLN A 496 -39.40 0.10 2.55
CA GLN A 496 -40.79 -0.32 2.39
C GLN A 496 -41.53 -0.04 3.70
#